data_AF-A0A928E9K6-F1
#
_entry.id   AF-A0A928E9K6-F1
#
_cell.length_a   1.000
_cell.length_b   1.000
_cell.length_c   1.000
_cell.angle_alpha   90.00
_cell.angle_beta   90.00
_cell.angle_gamma   90.00
#
_symmetry.space_group_name_H-M   'P 1'
#
loop_
_entity.id
_entity.type
_entity.pdbx_description
1 polymer ?
#
loop_
_entity_poly.entity_id
_entity_poly.type
_entity_poly.pdbx_seq_one_letter_code
_entity_poly.pdbx_strand_id
1 'polypeptide(L)'
;MMKYANFPGCSANTTGKSFTISTNYVAKKIGCEFVDIPDWNCCGTSAAALTSPELAVALPARSLAIAEQKLPGLDVVAACAGCYKSLRTSLVYARKSAENLEQVRELIDMPYEATTDVISLLEAFSAPEAREAIAAKVVKKLRCLKVACYYGCAMVRPVEVCDFDDPEDPQSMDELMALIGAEPVDWAFKTECCGAAQQMAVPKEARPMIERIFQNAWANGADCIVTSCPLCMLNLDMREAEINKARIAAGKEPFDIPCYYFTELIGLAFGGQASELGIDIHFHPAEQLLQKRAQDAIELEKAEATARAEEERRQAELAERIARKKAEKAAKEAAATKEGADAGKEDAR
;
A
#
# COMPACT_ATOMS: atom_id res chain seq x y z
N MET A 1 0.37 -19.46 -10.96
CA MET A 1 -0.06 -18.20 -11.60
C MET A 1 -1.14 -17.63 -10.72
N MET A 2 -0.99 -16.40 -10.23
CA MET A 2 -1.97 -15.77 -9.34
C MET A 2 -3.22 -15.44 -10.17
N LYS A 3 -4.36 -16.05 -9.84
CA LYS A 3 -5.60 -15.87 -10.59
C LYS A 3 -6.78 -15.84 -9.64
N TYR A 4 -7.64 -14.82 -9.78
CA TYR A 4 -8.74 -14.56 -8.87
C TYR A 4 -10.02 -14.18 -9.63
N ALA A 5 -11.18 -14.47 -9.03
CA ALA A 5 -12.46 -13.95 -9.48
C ALA A 5 -12.60 -12.51 -8.96
N ASN A 6 -12.56 -11.53 -9.86
CA ASN A 6 -12.65 -10.12 -9.49
C ASN A 6 -14.10 -9.72 -9.28
N PHE A 7 -14.45 -9.27 -8.07
CA PHE A 7 -15.69 -8.57 -7.80
C PHE A 7 -15.51 -7.08 -8.13
N PRO A 8 -16.06 -6.58 -9.25
CA PRO A 8 -15.69 -5.25 -9.74
C PRO A 8 -16.19 -4.13 -8.82
N GLY A 9 -17.38 -4.31 -8.22
CA GLY A 9 -18.00 -3.34 -7.33
C GLY A 9 -18.41 -2.04 -8.03
N CYS A 10 -19.34 -1.30 -7.40
CA CYS A 10 -19.87 -0.08 -8.02
C CYS A 10 -18.85 1.07 -8.00
N SER A 11 -18.19 1.31 -6.86
CA SER A 11 -17.25 2.43 -6.71
C SER A 11 -15.99 2.26 -7.55
N ALA A 12 -15.34 1.09 -7.53
CA ALA A 12 -14.10 0.89 -8.32
C ALA A 12 -14.39 0.98 -9.83
N ASN A 13 -15.53 0.45 -10.29
CA ASN A 13 -15.90 0.49 -11.72
C ASN A 13 -16.42 1.86 -12.21
N THR A 14 -16.67 2.82 -11.30
CA THR A 14 -17.20 4.15 -11.67
C THR A 14 -16.32 5.28 -11.15
N THR A 15 -16.56 5.77 -9.94
CA THR A 15 -15.87 6.94 -9.35
C THR A 15 -14.42 6.65 -8.98
N GLY A 16 -14.07 5.40 -8.76
CA GLY A 16 -12.73 4.92 -8.44
C GLY A 16 -11.99 4.32 -9.63
N LYS A 17 -12.29 4.77 -10.86
CA LYS A 17 -11.74 4.21 -12.10
C LYS A 17 -10.20 4.14 -12.12
N SER A 18 -9.51 5.12 -11.52
CA SER A 18 -8.04 5.11 -11.41
C SER A 18 -7.53 3.92 -10.60
N PHE A 19 -8.32 3.42 -9.63
CA PHE A 19 -7.97 2.20 -8.90
C PHE A 19 -7.96 0.98 -9.81
N THR A 20 -9.00 0.81 -10.63
CA THR A 20 -9.08 -0.30 -11.59
C THR A 20 -7.98 -0.21 -12.64
N ILE A 21 -7.67 1.00 -13.14
CA ILE A 21 -6.58 1.23 -14.10
C ILE A 21 -5.24 0.79 -13.51
N SER A 22 -4.87 1.33 -12.35
CA SER A 22 -3.60 1.01 -11.70
C SER A 22 -3.53 -0.45 -11.23
N THR A 23 -4.62 -1.02 -10.73
CA THR A 23 -4.71 -2.45 -10.39
C THR A 23 -4.38 -3.33 -11.58
N ASN A 24 -5.03 -3.09 -12.72
CA ASN A 24 -4.80 -3.88 -13.94
C ASN A 24 -3.38 -3.70 -14.48
N TYR A 25 -2.82 -2.49 -14.36
CA TYR A 25 -1.43 -2.21 -14.73
C TYR A 25 -0.45 -3.07 -13.90
N VAL A 26 -0.60 -3.04 -12.57
CA VAL A 26 0.25 -3.80 -11.65
C VAL A 26 0.07 -5.30 -11.86
N ALA A 27 -1.18 -5.78 -11.92
CA ALA A 27 -1.51 -7.20 -12.10
C ALA A 27 -0.85 -7.78 -13.36
N LYS A 28 -0.96 -7.07 -14.49
CA LYS A 28 -0.32 -7.46 -15.75
C LYS A 28 1.20 -7.57 -15.63
N LYS A 29 1.86 -6.66 -14.90
CA LYS A 29 3.31 -6.65 -14.74
C LYS A 29 3.82 -7.80 -13.87
N ILE A 30 3.04 -8.22 -12.87
CA ILE A 30 3.41 -9.31 -11.95
C ILE A 30 2.87 -10.68 -12.37
N GLY A 31 2.11 -10.76 -13.47
CA GLY A 31 1.50 -12.02 -13.93
C GLY A 31 0.33 -12.49 -13.06
N CYS A 32 -0.39 -11.55 -12.45
CA CYS A 32 -1.65 -11.79 -11.76
C CYS A 32 -2.83 -11.53 -12.71
N GLU A 33 -3.81 -12.42 -12.71
CA GLU A 33 -5.01 -12.34 -13.55
C GLU A 33 -6.26 -12.14 -12.68
N PHE A 34 -6.99 -11.06 -12.94
CA PHE A 34 -8.27 -10.76 -12.32
C PHE A 34 -9.38 -10.97 -13.36
N VAL A 35 -10.24 -11.96 -13.13
CA VAL A 35 -11.35 -12.29 -14.05
C VAL A 35 -12.65 -11.80 -13.47
N ASP A 36 -13.26 -10.80 -14.10
CA ASP A 36 -14.51 -10.21 -13.62
C ASP A 36 -15.63 -11.25 -13.51
N ILE A 37 -16.31 -11.25 -12.36
CA ILE A 37 -17.52 -12.04 -12.14
C ILE A 37 -18.60 -11.50 -13.09
N PRO A 38 -19.13 -12.32 -14.02
CA PRO A 38 -20.17 -11.86 -14.94
C PRO A 38 -21.48 -11.60 -14.19
N ASP A 39 -22.27 -10.64 -14.66
CA ASP A 39 -23.61 -10.36 -14.10
C ASP A 39 -23.63 -10.15 -12.57
N TRP A 40 -22.52 -9.62 -12.02
CA TRP A 40 -22.43 -9.24 -10.62
C TRP A 40 -23.42 -8.12 -10.28
N ASN A 41 -23.81 -8.04 -9.01
CA ASN A 41 -24.65 -6.96 -8.49
C ASN A 41 -23.96 -6.24 -7.33
N CYS A 42 -24.42 -5.02 -7.02
CA CYS A 42 -23.91 -4.28 -5.86
C CYS A 42 -24.01 -5.10 -4.57
N CYS A 43 -22.95 -5.08 -3.77
CA CYS A 43 -22.87 -5.76 -2.47
C CYS A 43 -23.77 -5.14 -1.37
N GLY A 44 -24.41 -3.99 -1.64
CA GLY A 44 -25.28 -3.28 -0.70
C GLY A 44 -24.57 -2.47 0.40
N THR A 45 -23.32 -2.81 0.73
CA THR A 45 -22.50 -2.15 1.77
C THR A 45 -23.32 -1.93 3.06
N SER A 46 -23.30 -0.73 3.66
CA SER A 46 -24.03 -0.44 4.89
C SER A 46 -25.52 -0.23 4.68
N ALA A 47 -25.94 0.18 3.48
CA ALA A 47 -27.34 0.49 3.19
C ALA A 47 -28.23 -0.76 3.26
N ALA A 48 -27.75 -1.89 2.73
CA ALA A 48 -28.48 -3.16 2.80
C ALA A 48 -28.68 -3.62 4.25
N ALA A 49 -27.61 -3.63 5.06
CA ALA A 49 -27.67 -4.03 6.47
C ALA A 49 -28.58 -3.14 7.33
N LEU A 50 -28.70 -1.85 7.01
CA LEU A 50 -29.63 -0.94 7.69
C LEU A 50 -31.10 -1.16 7.26
N THR A 51 -31.32 -1.76 6.10
CA THR A 51 -32.66 -1.95 5.51
C THR A 51 -33.24 -3.32 5.86
N SER A 52 -32.46 -4.38 5.67
CA SER A 52 -32.89 -5.76 5.94
C SER A 52 -31.67 -6.69 6.13
N PRO A 53 -31.67 -7.52 7.18
CA PRO A 53 -30.67 -8.58 7.35
C PRO A 53 -30.60 -9.53 6.16
N GLU A 54 -31.76 -9.87 5.58
CA GLU A 54 -31.87 -10.74 4.41
C GLU A 54 -31.18 -10.11 3.19
N LEU A 55 -31.38 -8.81 2.93
CA LEU A 55 -30.69 -8.10 1.85
C LEU A 55 -29.18 -8.04 2.05
N ALA A 56 -28.73 -7.88 3.30
CA ALA A 56 -27.31 -7.84 3.63
C ALA A 56 -26.59 -9.15 3.31
N VAL A 57 -27.31 -10.27 3.37
CA VAL A 57 -26.78 -11.60 3.05
C VAL A 57 -27.00 -11.95 1.58
N ALA A 58 -28.20 -11.71 1.03
CA ALA A 58 -28.60 -12.14 -0.31
C ALA A 58 -27.84 -11.40 -1.41
N LEU A 59 -27.65 -10.07 -1.28
CA LEU A 59 -27.00 -9.28 -2.34
C LEU A 59 -25.54 -9.73 -2.59
N PRO A 60 -24.67 -9.88 -1.57
CA PRO A 60 -23.34 -10.43 -1.80
C PRO A 60 -23.37 -11.91 -2.20
N ALA A 61 -24.24 -12.73 -1.58
CA ALA A 61 -24.33 -14.16 -1.86
C ALA A 61 -24.64 -14.47 -3.33
N ARG A 62 -25.53 -13.70 -3.97
CA ARG A 62 -25.84 -13.87 -5.40
C ARG A 62 -24.58 -13.79 -6.25
N SER A 63 -23.72 -12.79 -6.01
CA SER A 63 -22.48 -12.63 -6.77
C SER A 63 -21.45 -13.71 -6.45
N LEU A 64 -21.39 -14.19 -5.20
CA LEU A 64 -20.55 -15.34 -4.82
C LEU A 64 -21.01 -16.63 -5.50
N ALA A 65 -22.32 -16.90 -5.54
CA ALA A 65 -22.89 -18.04 -6.24
C ALA A 65 -22.58 -18.02 -7.74
N ILE A 66 -22.63 -16.84 -8.38
CA ILE A 66 -22.21 -16.70 -9.77
C ILE A 66 -20.71 -16.99 -9.93
N ALA A 67 -19.87 -16.49 -9.02
CA ALA A 67 -18.43 -16.76 -9.05
C ALA A 67 -18.15 -18.26 -8.95
N GLU A 68 -18.77 -18.99 -8.02
CA GLU A 68 -18.61 -20.44 -7.89
C GLU A 68 -19.00 -21.19 -9.17
N GLN A 69 -20.10 -20.79 -9.81
CA GLN A 69 -20.62 -21.49 -10.99
C GLN A 69 -19.84 -21.18 -12.27
N LYS A 70 -19.35 -19.94 -12.42
CA LYS A 70 -18.73 -19.46 -13.67
C LYS A 70 -17.21 -19.46 -13.62
N LEU A 71 -16.63 -19.35 -12.43
CA LEU A 71 -15.20 -19.24 -12.16
C LEU A 71 -14.78 -20.24 -11.06
N PRO A 72 -15.07 -21.54 -11.22
CA PRO A 72 -14.89 -22.53 -10.15
C PRO A 72 -13.44 -22.62 -9.69
N GLY A 73 -13.25 -22.65 -8.36
CA GLY A 73 -11.94 -22.79 -7.71
C GLY A 73 -11.11 -21.51 -7.64
N LEU A 74 -11.65 -20.36 -8.04
CA LEU A 74 -11.01 -19.06 -7.86
C LEU A 74 -11.58 -18.34 -6.64
N ASP A 75 -10.71 -17.92 -5.73
CA ASP A 75 -11.12 -17.02 -4.65
C ASP A 75 -11.55 -15.66 -5.21
N VAL A 76 -12.52 -15.05 -4.54
CA VAL A 76 -13.11 -13.77 -4.92
C VAL A 76 -12.31 -12.63 -4.34
N VAL A 77 -11.78 -11.75 -5.18
CA VAL A 77 -11.09 -10.53 -4.76
C VAL A 77 -12.02 -9.34 -4.81
N ALA A 78 -12.02 -8.53 -3.75
CA ALA A 78 -12.74 -7.26 -3.71
C ALA A 78 -11.81 -6.07 -3.47
N ALA A 79 -11.84 -5.09 -4.38
CA ALA A 79 -11.04 -3.86 -4.27
C ALA A 79 -11.58 -2.87 -3.23
N CYS A 80 -12.89 -2.88 -2.94
CA CYS A 80 -13.47 -1.97 -1.97
C CYS A 80 -13.62 -2.62 -0.59
N ALA A 81 -13.17 -1.95 0.47
CA ALA A 81 -13.32 -2.40 1.85
C ALA A 81 -14.78 -2.73 2.21
N GLY A 82 -15.73 -1.91 1.72
CA GLY A 82 -17.16 -2.17 1.92
C GLY A 82 -17.65 -3.42 1.20
N CYS A 83 -17.16 -3.68 -0.02
CA CYS A 83 -17.49 -4.89 -0.77
C CYS A 83 -16.86 -6.13 -0.11
N TYR A 84 -15.57 -6.04 0.24
CA TYR A 84 -14.84 -7.09 0.97
C TYR A 84 -15.60 -7.51 2.23
N LYS A 85 -15.91 -6.55 3.11
CA LYS A 85 -16.70 -6.80 4.33
C LYS A 85 -18.06 -7.43 4.02
N SER A 86 -18.84 -6.88 3.08
CA SER A 86 -20.19 -7.40 2.77
C SER A 86 -20.15 -8.82 2.20
N LEU A 87 -19.24 -9.11 1.27
CA LEU A 87 -19.04 -10.43 0.70
C LEU A 87 -18.61 -11.44 1.78
N ARG A 88 -17.61 -11.09 2.59
CA ARG A 88 -17.17 -11.92 3.72
C ARG A 88 -18.27 -12.14 4.74
N THR A 89 -19.07 -11.12 5.07
CA THR A 89 -20.17 -11.25 6.03
C THR A 89 -21.18 -12.30 5.55
N SER A 90 -21.56 -12.24 4.27
CA SER A 90 -22.48 -13.21 3.67
C SER A 90 -21.87 -14.62 3.64
N LEU A 91 -20.59 -14.74 3.26
CA LEU A 91 -19.86 -16.01 3.23
C LEU A 91 -19.77 -16.66 4.62
N VAL A 92 -19.34 -15.90 5.64
CA VAL A 92 -19.24 -16.38 7.03
C VAL A 92 -20.61 -16.79 7.57
N TYR A 93 -21.65 -16.01 7.26
CA TYR A 93 -23.02 -16.36 7.63
C TYR A 93 -23.46 -17.69 7.02
N ALA A 94 -23.25 -17.90 5.72
CA ALA A 94 -23.60 -19.13 5.02
C ALA A 94 -22.82 -20.35 5.56
N ARG A 95 -21.53 -20.19 5.87
CA ARG A 95 -20.68 -21.26 6.41
C ARG A 95 -20.98 -21.64 7.86
N LYS A 96 -21.78 -20.86 8.58
CA LYS A 96 -22.02 -21.05 10.03
C LYS A 96 -22.82 -22.31 10.34
N SER A 97 -23.77 -22.70 9.48
CA SER A 97 -24.58 -23.91 9.65
C SER A 97 -25.20 -24.32 8.31
N ALA A 98 -25.61 -25.59 8.20
CA ALA A 98 -26.35 -26.07 7.02
C ALA A 98 -27.70 -25.35 6.84
N GLU A 99 -28.34 -24.96 7.93
CA GLU A 99 -29.58 -24.17 7.92
C GLU A 99 -29.35 -22.77 7.33
N ASN A 100 -28.28 -22.08 7.74
CA ASN A 100 -27.94 -20.77 7.18
C ASN A 100 -27.63 -20.88 5.69
N LEU A 101 -26.87 -21.90 5.27
CA LEU A 101 -26.56 -22.13 3.86
C LEU A 101 -27.83 -22.32 3.03
N GLU A 102 -28.78 -23.13 3.53
CA GLU A 102 -30.06 -23.34 2.85
C GLU A 102 -30.90 -22.07 2.78
N GLN A 103 -30.96 -21.30 3.88
CA GLN A 103 -31.62 -20.00 3.88
C GLN A 103 -31.02 -19.06 2.83
N VAL A 104 -29.69 -19.04 2.67
CA VAL A 104 -29.05 -18.21 1.63
C VAL A 104 -29.48 -18.66 0.24
N ARG A 105 -29.52 -19.97 -0.04
CA ARG A 105 -29.96 -20.52 -1.33
C ARG A 105 -31.40 -20.14 -1.65
N GLU A 106 -32.30 -20.26 -0.68
CA GLU A 106 -33.70 -19.86 -0.82
C GLU A 106 -33.83 -18.36 -1.11
N LEU A 107 -33.05 -17.52 -0.42
CA LEU A 107 -33.08 -16.06 -0.61
C LEU A 107 -32.61 -15.62 -1.99
N ILE A 108 -31.59 -16.28 -2.54
CA ILE A 108 -31.02 -15.91 -3.85
C ILE A 108 -31.64 -16.72 -5.02
N ASP A 109 -32.38 -17.78 -4.72
CA ASP A 109 -32.93 -18.73 -5.70
C ASP A 109 -31.85 -19.31 -6.64
N MET A 110 -30.69 -19.67 -6.08
CA MET A 110 -29.54 -20.19 -6.84
C MET A 110 -28.77 -21.28 -6.06
N PRO A 111 -28.14 -22.24 -6.77
CA PRO A 111 -27.16 -23.14 -6.15
C PRO A 111 -25.97 -22.36 -5.61
N TYR A 112 -25.62 -22.61 -4.35
CA TYR A 112 -24.49 -21.97 -3.66
C TYR A 112 -23.93 -22.92 -2.59
N GLU A 113 -22.62 -23.14 -2.57
CA GLU A 113 -21.97 -24.06 -1.62
C GLU A 113 -20.99 -23.35 -0.67
N ALA A 114 -20.73 -22.05 -0.88
CA ALA A 114 -19.83 -21.25 -0.05
C ALA A 114 -18.41 -21.85 0.08
N THR A 115 -17.89 -22.43 -1.01
CA THR A 115 -16.61 -23.11 -1.14
C THR A 115 -15.43 -22.16 -1.40
N THR A 116 -15.60 -21.13 -2.22
CA THR A 116 -14.53 -20.16 -2.52
C THR A 116 -14.40 -19.13 -1.41
N ASP A 117 -13.17 -18.72 -1.08
CA ASP A 117 -12.99 -17.63 -0.12
C ASP A 117 -13.14 -16.25 -0.79
N VAL A 118 -13.25 -15.22 0.04
CA VAL A 118 -13.24 -13.82 -0.35
C VAL A 118 -12.03 -13.19 0.28
N ILE A 119 -11.20 -12.51 -0.50
CA ILE A 119 -10.04 -11.78 0.00
C ILE A 119 -10.08 -10.32 -0.46
N SER A 120 -9.37 -9.46 0.25
CA SER A 120 -9.25 -8.07 -0.20
C SER A 120 -8.21 -7.96 -1.34
N LEU A 121 -8.30 -6.90 -2.14
CA LEU A 121 -7.26 -6.64 -3.15
C LEU A 121 -5.89 -6.36 -2.51
N LEU A 122 -5.88 -5.74 -1.33
CA LEU A 122 -4.66 -5.53 -0.56
C LEU A 122 -4.02 -6.88 -0.19
N GLU A 123 -4.82 -7.80 0.34
CA GLU A 123 -4.40 -9.18 0.66
C GLU A 123 -3.84 -9.93 -0.54
N ALA A 124 -4.50 -9.84 -1.70
CA ALA A 124 -4.01 -10.45 -2.93
C ALA A 124 -2.62 -9.93 -3.34
N PHE A 125 -2.33 -8.64 -3.14
CA PHE A 125 -1.01 -8.06 -3.43
C PHE A 125 0.01 -8.24 -2.30
N SER A 126 -0.45 -8.47 -1.06
CA SER A 126 0.38 -8.75 0.11
C SER A 126 0.77 -10.23 0.23
N ALA A 127 0.17 -11.12 -0.56
CA ALA A 127 0.57 -12.52 -0.65
C ALA A 127 2.08 -12.66 -0.96
N PRO A 128 2.80 -13.64 -0.38
CA PRO A 128 4.24 -13.78 -0.55
C PRO A 128 4.70 -13.80 -2.02
N GLU A 129 4.00 -14.54 -2.88
CA GLU A 129 4.30 -14.63 -4.30
C GLU A 129 4.07 -13.30 -5.03
N ALA A 130 3.04 -12.55 -4.62
CA ALA A 130 2.77 -11.22 -5.15
C ALA A 130 3.85 -10.22 -4.73
N ARG A 131 4.26 -10.24 -3.46
CA ARG A 131 5.34 -9.39 -2.93
C ARG A 131 6.66 -9.66 -3.62
N GLU A 132 7.02 -10.92 -3.80
CA GLU A 132 8.23 -11.31 -4.54
C GLU A 132 8.18 -10.79 -5.98
N ALA A 133 7.05 -10.98 -6.66
CA ALA A 133 6.86 -10.51 -8.02
C ALA A 133 6.89 -8.97 -8.11
N ILE A 134 6.30 -8.26 -7.13
CA ILE A 134 6.37 -6.80 -7.03
C ILE A 134 7.82 -6.36 -6.87
N ALA A 135 8.55 -6.92 -5.90
CA ALA A 135 9.95 -6.58 -5.63
C ALA A 135 10.82 -6.73 -6.88
N ALA A 136 10.62 -7.82 -7.63
CA ALA A 136 11.36 -8.10 -8.86
C ALA A 136 11.04 -7.14 -10.02
N LYS A 137 9.94 -6.40 -9.96
CA LYS A 137 9.50 -5.44 -11.00
C LYS A 137 9.77 -3.98 -10.63
N VAL A 138 10.21 -3.69 -9.41
CA VAL A 138 10.60 -2.33 -9.01
C VAL A 138 11.82 -1.88 -9.81
N VAL A 139 11.65 -0.86 -10.64
CA VAL A 139 12.72 -0.22 -11.42
C VAL A 139 13.06 1.17 -10.89
N LYS A 140 12.12 1.81 -10.20
CA LYS A 140 12.29 3.13 -9.60
C LYS A 140 11.78 3.10 -8.17
N LYS A 141 12.70 3.18 -7.20
CA LYS A 141 12.32 3.28 -5.79
C LYS A 141 11.72 4.65 -5.49
N LEU A 142 10.62 4.69 -4.75
CA LEU A 142 9.95 5.93 -4.36
C LEU A 142 10.59 6.55 -3.11
N ARG A 143 11.91 6.75 -3.16
CA ARG A 143 12.67 7.37 -2.05
C ARG A 143 12.15 8.77 -1.77
N CYS A 144 12.35 9.24 -0.53
CA CYS A 144 11.95 10.58 -0.09
C CYS A 144 10.44 10.83 -0.12
N LEU A 145 9.61 9.78 -0.24
CA LEU A 145 8.15 9.89 -0.21
C LEU A 145 7.64 9.31 1.11
N LYS A 146 7.16 10.18 2.01
CA LYS A 146 6.55 9.77 3.28
C LYS A 146 5.07 9.51 3.12
N VAL A 147 4.60 8.31 3.45
CA VAL A 147 3.23 7.90 3.16
C VAL A 147 2.45 7.55 4.43
N ALA A 148 1.26 8.12 4.58
CA ALA A 148 0.31 7.69 5.61
C ALA A 148 -0.58 6.57 5.03
N CYS A 149 -0.31 5.32 5.42
CA CYS A 149 -1.08 4.15 4.97
C CYS A 149 -2.46 4.11 5.65
N TYR A 150 -3.51 4.49 4.93
CA TYR A 150 -4.89 4.53 5.39
C TYR A 150 -5.71 3.34 4.89
N TYR A 151 -5.85 2.34 5.77
CA TYR A 151 -6.63 1.12 5.54
C TYR A 151 -8.13 1.40 5.61
N GLY A 152 -8.50 2.38 6.44
CA GLY A 152 -9.89 2.65 6.76
C GLY A 152 -10.52 1.56 7.62
N CYS A 153 -11.78 1.78 7.98
CA CYS A 153 -12.41 0.99 9.04
C CYS A 153 -12.76 -0.44 8.63
N ALA A 154 -13.24 -0.65 7.40
CA ALA A 154 -13.84 -1.92 6.98
C ALA A 154 -12.85 -2.94 6.39
N MET A 155 -11.56 -2.59 6.28
CA MET A 155 -10.54 -3.52 5.76
C MET A 155 -10.17 -4.58 6.78
N VAL A 156 -10.12 -4.21 8.07
CA VAL A 156 -9.67 -5.07 9.18
C VAL A 156 -10.74 -5.26 10.26
N ARG A 157 -11.92 -4.63 10.10
CA ARG A 157 -13.04 -4.75 11.04
C ARG A 157 -14.38 -4.97 10.32
N PRO A 158 -15.28 -5.79 10.90
CA PRO A 158 -15.18 -6.46 12.20
C PRO A 158 -14.26 -7.69 12.14
N VAL A 159 -13.54 -7.98 13.23
CA VAL A 159 -12.46 -8.97 13.29
C VAL A 159 -12.96 -10.37 12.91
N GLU A 160 -14.15 -10.74 13.39
CA GLU A 160 -14.77 -12.04 13.13
C GLU A 160 -15.13 -12.28 11.65
N VAL A 161 -15.09 -11.24 10.80
CA VAL A 161 -15.36 -11.32 9.36
C VAL A 161 -14.12 -10.98 8.54
N CYS A 162 -13.40 -9.93 8.92
CA CYS A 162 -12.32 -9.30 8.16
C CYS A 162 -10.95 -9.56 8.84
N ASP A 163 -10.64 -10.82 9.09
CA ASP A 163 -9.44 -11.30 9.81
C ASP A 163 -8.20 -11.38 8.89
N PHE A 164 -7.83 -10.26 8.28
CA PHE A 164 -6.70 -10.19 7.34
C PHE A 164 -5.41 -9.65 7.97
N ASP A 165 -5.52 -8.64 8.82
CA ASP A 165 -4.39 -7.91 9.41
C ASP A 165 -4.77 -7.44 10.82
N ASP A 166 -3.83 -6.84 11.55
CA ASP A 166 -4.10 -6.33 12.89
C ASP A 166 -5.24 -5.27 12.84
N PRO A 167 -6.27 -5.38 13.69
CA PRO A 167 -7.43 -4.49 13.64
C PRO A 167 -7.15 -3.05 14.09
N GLU A 168 -6.05 -2.83 14.81
CA GLU A 168 -5.69 -1.53 15.38
C GLU A 168 -4.43 -0.94 14.72
N ASP A 169 -3.42 -1.76 14.42
CA ASP A 169 -2.18 -1.34 13.74
C ASP A 169 -1.76 -2.26 12.58
N PRO A 170 -2.56 -2.29 11.48
CA PRO A 170 -2.26 -3.12 10.33
C PRO A 170 -0.97 -2.67 9.62
N GLN A 171 -0.25 -3.64 9.04
CA GLN A 171 1.08 -3.42 8.43
C GLN A 171 1.17 -3.84 6.96
N SER A 172 0.20 -4.57 6.41
CA SER A 172 0.31 -5.15 5.06
C SER A 172 0.52 -4.11 3.95
N MET A 173 -0.12 -2.95 4.04
CA MET A 173 0.07 -1.84 3.10
C MET A 173 1.35 -1.06 3.37
N ASP A 174 1.73 -0.88 4.63
CA ASP A 174 3.00 -0.26 5.04
C ASP A 174 4.17 -1.06 4.47
N GLU A 175 4.14 -2.38 4.61
CA GLU A 175 5.14 -3.28 4.06
C GLU A 175 5.21 -3.21 2.53
N LEU A 176 4.07 -3.10 1.83
CA LEU A 176 4.06 -2.91 0.37
C LEU A 176 4.64 -1.54 -0.04
N MET A 177 4.34 -0.48 0.71
CA MET A 177 4.90 0.84 0.44
C MET A 177 6.40 0.89 0.72
N ALA A 178 6.85 0.27 1.81
CA ALA A 178 8.26 0.11 2.12
C ALA A 178 8.99 -0.72 1.05
N LEU A 179 8.35 -1.77 0.53
CA LEU A 179 8.90 -2.63 -0.53
C LEU A 179 9.26 -1.86 -1.80
N ILE A 180 8.43 -0.87 -2.17
CA ILE A 180 8.68 0.00 -3.33
C ILE A 180 9.57 1.22 -3.01
N GLY A 181 10.07 1.30 -1.77
CA GLY A 181 11.03 2.30 -1.33
C GLY A 181 10.43 3.60 -0.80
N ALA A 182 9.11 3.67 -0.60
CA ALA A 182 8.47 4.75 0.14
C ALA A 182 8.69 4.57 1.65
N GLU A 183 8.42 5.62 2.43
CA GLU A 183 8.60 5.64 3.89
C GLU A 183 7.24 5.73 4.59
N PRO A 184 6.64 4.59 5.01
CA PRO A 184 5.43 4.64 5.83
C PRO A 184 5.67 5.43 7.11
N VAL A 185 4.80 6.40 7.41
CA VAL A 185 4.87 7.15 8.67
C VAL A 185 4.10 6.39 9.75
N ASP A 186 4.62 6.44 10.97
CA ASP A 186 3.87 5.99 12.15
C ASP A 186 2.81 7.03 12.50
N TRP A 187 1.54 6.60 12.55
CA TRP A 187 0.40 7.49 12.75
C TRP A 187 -0.82 6.73 13.29
N ALA A 188 -1.66 7.40 14.06
CA ALA A 188 -2.71 6.74 14.85
C ALA A 188 -4.04 6.50 14.08
N PHE A 189 -4.14 6.97 12.84
CA PHE A 189 -5.42 7.03 12.10
C PHE A 189 -5.52 6.00 10.97
N LYS A 190 -4.66 4.98 10.96
CA LYS A 190 -4.64 3.88 9.96
C LYS A 190 -6.02 3.26 9.71
N THR A 191 -6.78 2.98 10.78
CA THR A 191 -8.07 2.26 10.73
C THR A 191 -9.29 3.14 11.05
N GLU A 192 -9.09 4.45 11.22
CA GLU A 192 -10.15 5.40 11.55
C GLU A 192 -11.19 5.51 10.44
N CYS A 193 -12.44 5.84 10.79
CA CYS A 193 -13.51 5.94 9.79
C CYS A 193 -13.46 7.30 9.07
N CYS A 194 -13.41 7.29 7.73
CA CYS A 194 -13.48 8.52 6.95
C CYS A 194 -14.89 9.14 6.88
N GLY A 195 -15.92 8.43 7.35
CA GLY A 195 -17.29 8.91 7.40
C GLY A 195 -18.02 8.91 6.04
N ALA A 196 -17.49 8.28 5.00
CA ALA A 196 -18.04 8.33 3.65
C ALA A 196 -19.54 7.97 3.57
N ALA A 197 -19.98 6.92 4.29
CA ALA A 197 -21.40 6.55 4.35
C ALA A 197 -22.29 7.62 5.00
N GLN A 198 -21.75 8.37 5.96
CA GLN A 198 -22.46 9.42 6.69
C GLN A 198 -22.58 10.71 5.90
N GLN A 199 -21.80 10.87 4.82
CA GLN A 199 -21.86 12.07 3.98
C GLN A 199 -23.21 12.26 3.28
N MET A 200 -23.97 11.18 3.08
CA MET A 200 -25.30 11.25 2.47
C MET A 200 -26.37 11.71 3.46
N ALA A 201 -26.24 11.35 4.74
CA ALA A 201 -27.25 11.61 5.76
C ALA A 201 -26.93 12.85 6.61
N VAL A 202 -25.67 12.98 7.05
CA VAL A 202 -25.20 13.96 8.03
C VAL A 202 -23.83 14.54 7.61
N PRO A 203 -23.76 15.26 6.46
CA PRO A 203 -22.49 15.73 5.90
C PRO A 203 -21.77 16.78 6.76
N LYS A 204 -22.45 17.48 7.67
CA LYS A 204 -21.80 18.46 8.56
C LYS A 204 -21.00 17.76 9.66
N GLU A 205 -21.50 16.63 10.11
CA GLU A 205 -20.96 15.78 11.16
C GLU A 205 -19.86 14.86 10.61
N ALA A 206 -19.98 14.44 9.34
CA ALA A 206 -19.01 13.59 8.68
C ALA A 206 -17.72 14.34 8.26
N ARG A 207 -17.81 15.64 7.91
CA ARG A 207 -16.66 16.44 7.46
C ARG A 207 -15.50 16.52 8.48
N PRO A 208 -15.74 16.80 9.77
CA PRO A 208 -14.68 16.81 10.79
C PRO A 208 -13.90 15.49 10.89
N MET A 209 -14.49 14.35 10.53
CA MET A 209 -13.79 13.06 10.54
C MET A 209 -12.64 13.05 9.52
N ILE A 210 -12.88 13.61 8.34
CA ILE A 210 -11.90 13.72 7.26
C ILE A 210 -10.80 14.72 7.66
N GLU A 211 -11.17 15.87 8.21
CA GLU A 211 -10.19 16.87 8.67
C GLU A 211 -9.25 16.28 9.72
N ARG A 212 -9.75 15.44 10.65
CA ARG A 212 -8.93 14.77 11.66
C ARG A 212 -7.93 13.79 11.04
N ILE A 213 -8.31 13.06 9.99
CA ILE A 213 -7.40 12.16 9.25
C ILE A 213 -6.25 12.97 8.64
N PHE A 214 -6.57 14.03 7.89
CA PHE A 214 -5.53 14.91 7.31
C PHE A 214 -4.67 15.57 8.37
N GLN A 215 -5.26 16.04 9.47
CA GLN A 215 -4.54 16.67 10.58
C GLN A 215 -3.55 15.69 11.23
N ASN A 216 -3.92 14.41 11.37
CA ASN A 216 -3.03 13.40 11.95
C ASN A 216 -1.91 13.00 10.97
N ALA A 217 -2.23 12.82 9.69
CA ALA A 217 -1.22 12.57 8.66
C ALA A 217 -0.21 13.72 8.56
N TRP A 218 -0.70 14.96 8.52
CA TRP A 218 0.12 16.17 8.50
C TRP A 218 1.00 16.31 9.75
N ALA A 219 0.44 16.07 10.95
CA ALA A 219 1.18 16.16 12.21
C ALA A 219 2.31 15.11 12.33
N ASN A 220 2.19 13.97 11.64
CA ASN A 220 3.23 12.93 11.58
C ASN A 220 4.13 13.05 10.35
N GLY A 221 4.03 14.16 9.60
CA GLY A 221 4.95 14.48 8.49
C GLY A 221 4.73 13.63 7.24
N ALA A 222 3.52 13.14 7.00
CA ALA A 222 3.18 12.48 5.75
C ALA A 222 3.15 13.48 4.59
N ASP A 223 3.68 13.04 3.43
CA ASP A 223 3.58 13.78 2.18
C ASP A 223 2.26 13.49 1.46
N CYS A 224 1.75 12.27 1.60
CA CYS A 224 0.50 11.84 1.00
C CYS A 224 -0.20 10.77 1.85
N ILE A 225 -1.49 10.57 1.59
CA ILE A 225 -2.26 9.46 2.14
C ILE A 225 -2.40 8.36 1.08
N VAL A 226 -2.15 7.12 1.46
CA VAL A 226 -2.30 5.96 0.57
C VAL A 226 -3.48 5.14 1.03
N THR A 227 -4.38 4.81 0.11
CA THR A 227 -5.63 4.11 0.41
C THR A 227 -5.74 2.78 -0.33
N SER A 228 -6.47 1.84 0.26
CA SER A 228 -6.84 0.55 -0.33
C SER A 228 -8.33 0.44 -0.66
N CYS A 229 -9.08 1.55 -0.60
CA CYS A 229 -10.53 1.55 -0.76
C CYS A 229 -10.99 2.74 -1.62
N PRO A 230 -11.75 2.51 -2.72
CA PRO A 230 -12.19 3.56 -3.61
C PRO A 230 -13.20 4.52 -2.96
N LEU A 231 -13.98 4.05 -1.99
CA LEU A 231 -14.89 4.92 -1.26
C LEU A 231 -14.12 5.85 -0.29
N CYS A 232 -13.05 5.35 0.32
CA CYS A 232 -12.15 6.15 1.15
C CYS A 232 -11.44 7.20 0.30
N MET A 233 -10.82 6.80 -0.81
CA MET A 233 -10.18 7.70 -1.76
C MET A 233 -11.13 8.79 -2.21
N LEU A 234 -12.30 8.42 -2.75
CA LEU A 234 -13.33 9.38 -3.20
C LEU A 234 -13.67 10.40 -2.11
N ASN A 235 -13.77 9.94 -0.86
CA ASN A 235 -14.19 10.77 0.24
C ASN A 235 -13.09 11.71 0.73
N LEU A 236 -11.84 11.26 0.79
CA LEU A 236 -10.69 12.07 1.18
C LEU A 236 -10.34 13.07 0.07
N ASP A 237 -10.14 12.58 -1.15
CA ASP A 237 -9.64 13.33 -2.31
C ASP A 237 -10.61 14.43 -2.76
N MET A 238 -11.89 14.11 -2.96
CA MET A 238 -12.89 15.09 -3.41
C MET A 238 -13.12 16.23 -2.41
N ARG A 239 -12.98 15.95 -1.10
CA ARG A 239 -13.32 16.91 -0.03
C ARG A 239 -12.12 17.68 0.49
N GLU A 240 -10.93 17.34 0.03
CA GLU A 240 -9.67 18.00 0.38
C GLU A 240 -9.77 19.51 0.13
N ALA A 241 -10.26 19.92 -1.05
CA ALA A 241 -10.41 21.32 -1.43
C ALA A 241 -11.38 22.09 -0.50
N GLU A 242 -12.48 21.47 -0.07
CA GLU A 242 -13.41 22.08 0.89
C GLU A 242 -12.75 22.26 2.26
N ILE A 243 -11.98 21.27 2.72
CA ILE A 243 -11.27 21.29 4.00
C ILE A 243 -10.20 22.38 4.00
N ASN A 244 -9.38 22.46 2.96
CA ASN A 244 -8.38 23.50 2.81
C ASN A 244 -8.99 24.89 2.77
N LYS A 245 -10.10 25.07 2.04
CA LYS A 245 -10.82 26.35 2.01
C LYS A 245 -11.30 26.77 3.40
N ALA A 246 -11.83 25.83 4.19
CA ALA A 246 -12.26 26.10 5.56
C ALA A 246 -11.09 26.46 6.49
N ARG A 247 -9.94 25.78 6.34
CA ARG A 247 -8.72 26.07 7.10
C ARG A 247 -8.14 27.44 6.80
N ILE A 248 -8.05 27.80 5.51
CA ILE A 248 -7.60 29.12 5.07
C ILE A 248 -8.52 30.21 5.63
N ALA A 249 -9.83 30.01 5.58
CA ALA A 249 -10.80 30.95 6.17
C ALA A 249 -10.63 31.09 7.70
N ALA A 250 -10.12 30.06 8.38
CA ALA A 250 -9.77 30.07 9.79
C ALA A 250 -8.34 30.56 10.09
N GLY A 251 -7.60 31.06 9.09
CA GLY A 251 -6.23 31.55 9.25
C GLY A 251 -5.19 30.46 9.46
N LYS A 252 -5.48 29.21 9.09
CA LYS A 252 -4.58 28.07 9.17
C LYS A 252 -4.01 27.74 7.79
N GLU A 253 -2.81 27.15 7.77
CA GLU A 253 -2.24 26.61 6.53
C GLU A 253 -3.10 25.47 5.99
N PRO A 254 -3.28 25.39 4.65
CA PRO A 254 -3.90 24.22 4.02
C PRO A 254 -3.06 22.96 4.33
N PHE A 255 -3.70 21.81 4.30
CA PHE A 255 -2.96 20.55 4.39
C PHE A 255 -2.21 20.28 3.10
N ASP A 256 -2.89 20.40 1.96
CA ASP A 256 -2.34 20.17 0.62
C ASP A 256 -1.66 18.79 0.50
N ILE A 257 -2.34 17.77 1.04
CA ILE A 257 -1.86 16.38 1.08
C ILE A 257 -2.65 15.58 0.04
N PRO A 258 -2.04 15.17 -1.09
CA PRO A 258 -2.71 14.33 -2.07
C PRO A 258 -2.98 12.92 -1.54
N CYS A 259 -3.99 12.27 -2.11
CA CYS A 259 -4.29 10.87 -1.84
C CYS A 259 -3.89 10.01 -3.04
N TYR A 260 -3.55 8.74 -2.80
CA TYR A 260 -3.26 7.75 -3.84
C TYR A 260 -3.90 6.41 -3.51
N TYR A 261 -4.12 5.59 -4.53
CA TYR A 261 -4.24 4.15 -4.32
C TYR A 261 -2.86 3.51 -4.18
N PHE A 262 -2.72 2.50 -3.34
CA PHE A 262 -1.44 1.78 -3.19
C PHE A 262 -0.95 1.18 -4.52
N THR A 263 -1.86 0.78 -5.41
CA THR A 263 -1.55 0.26 -6.75
C THR A 263 -1.00 1.33 -7.69
N GLU A 264 -1.37 2.60 -7.53
CA GLU A 264 -0.80 3.70 -8.31
C GLU A 264 0.67 3.87 -7.97
N LEU A 265 1.02 3.87 -6.68
CA LEU A 265 2.42 3.99 -6.25
C LEU A 265 3.25 2.76 -6.65
N ILE A 266 2.69 1.55 -6.56
CA ILE A 266 3.37 0.35 -7.09
C ILE A 266 3.59 0.48 -8.61
N GLY A 267 2.59 0.94 -9.35
CA GLY A 267 2.69 1.15 -10.79
C GLY A 267 3.76 2.19 -11.17
N LEU A 268 3.89 3.27 -10.41
CA LEU A 268 4.97 4.26 -10.57
C LEU A 268 6.34 3.64 -10.30
N ALA A 269 6.44 2.78 -9.29
CA ALA A 269 7.69 2.08 -8.97
C ALA A 269 8.11 1.09 -10.07
N PHE A 270 7.15 0.60 -10.86
CA PHE A 270 7.40 -0.18 -12.09
C PHE A 270 7.74 0.68 -13.31
N GLY A 271 7.85 2.00 -13.14
CA GLY A 271 8.18 2.96 -14.20
C GLY A 271 6.98 3.38 -15.05
N GLY A 272 5.74 3.16 -14.59
CA GLY A 272 4.55 3.68 -15.26
C GLY A 272 4.46 5.21 -15.16
N GLN A 273 3.82 5.83 -16.15
CA GLN A 273 3.53 7.27 -16.13
C GLN A 273 2.23 7.57 -15.37
N ALA A 274 2.09 8.80 -14.85
CA ALA A 274 0.91 9.20 -14.07
C ALA A 274 -0.43 8.95 -14.81
N SER A 275 -0.48 9.24 -16.11
CA SER A 275 -1.65 9.03 -16.96
C SER A 275 -1.96 7.55 -17.24
N GLU A 276 -0.95 6.67 -17.26
CA GLU A 276 -1.15 5.22 -17.41
C GLU A 276 -1.74 4.59 -16.16
N LEU A 277 -1.63 5.28 -15.02
CA LEU A 277 -2.04 4.82 -13.71
C LEU A 277 -3.34 5.49 -13.23
N GLY A 278 -3.81 6.52 -13.94
CA GLY A 278 -5.02 7.27 -13.59
C GLY A 278 -4.82 8.32 -12.49
N ILE A 279 -3.60 8.76 -12.25
CA ILE A 279 -3.29 9.83 -11.27
C ILE A 279 -3.75 11.20 -11.79
N ASP A 280 -3.79 11.38 -13.11
CA ASP A 280 -4.20 12.61 -13.80
C ASP A 280 -5.70 12.91 -13.72
N ILE A 281 -6.50 11.95 -13.23
CA ILE A 281 -7.97 12.07 -13.08
C ILE A 281 -8.42 12.15 -11.61
N HIS A 282 -7.50 12.37 -10.67
CA HIS A 282 -7.82 12.66 -9.27
C HIS A 282 -8.54 14.01 -9.14
N PHE A 283 -9.34 14.17 -8.08
CA PHE A 283 -10.00 15.45 -7.78
C PHE A 283 -9.00 16.49 -7.26
N HIS A 284 -8.08 16.08 -6.38
CA HIS A 284 -6.98 16.91 -5.92
C HIS A 284 -5.74 16.68 -6.79
N PRO A 285 -5.00 17.73 -7.21
CA PRO A 285 -3.78 17.58 -7.99
C PRO A 285 -2.71 16.73 -7.27
N ALA A 286 -2.48 15.52 -7.75
CA ALA A 286 -1.54 14.60 -7.09
C ALA A 286 -0.15 14.55 -7.76
N GLU A 287 -0.07 14.73 -9.09
CA GLU A 287 1.18 14.49 -9.84
C GLU A 287 2.39 15.33 -9.39
N GLN A 288 2.16 16.59 -8.98
CA GLN A 288 3.24 17.53 -8.64
C GLN A 288 4.10 17.05 -7.47
N LEU A 289 3.48 16.41 -6.47
CA LEU A 289 4.22 15.85 -5.34
C LEU A 289 5.20 14.76 -5.80
N LEU A 290 4.76 13.87 -6.68
CA LEU A 290 5.57 12.76 -7.18
C LEU A 290 6.77 13.25 -8.00
N GLN A 291 6.57 14.29 -8.82
CA GLN A 291 7.65 14.93 -9.56
C GLN A 291 8.69 15.55 -8.63
N LYS A 292 8.23 16.28 -7.60
CA LYS A 292 9.09 16.87 -6.57
C LYS A 292 9.89 15.81 -5.82
N ARG A 293 9.23 14.76 -5.30
CA ARG A 293 9.93 13.69 -4.55
C ARG A 293 10.88 12.88 -5.43
N ALA A 294 10.57 12.71 -6.71
CA ALA A 294 11.52 12.10 -7.65
C ALA A 294 12.80 12.95 -7.84
N GLN A 295 12.67 14.28 -7.87
CA GLN A 295 13.82 15.17 -7.92
C GLN A 295 14.63 15.12 -6.61
N ASP A 296 13.96 15.16 -5.45
CA ASP A 296 14.58 15.01 -4.14
C ASP A 296 15.39 13.69 -4.04
N ALA A 297 14.86 12.60 -4.58
CA ALA A 297 15.53 11.30 -4.61
C ALA A 297 16.82 11.33 -5.47
N ILE A 298 16.79 11.98 -6.63
CA ILE A 298 17.97 12.15 -7.50
C ILE A 298 19.06 12.96 -6.79
N GLU A 299 18.67 14.01 -6.08
CA GLU A 299 19.59 14.85 -5.31
C GLU A 299 20.21 14.08 -4.14
N LEU A 300 19.40 13.30 -3.43
CA LEU A 300 19.85 12.41 -2.37
C LEU A 300 20.86 11.38 -2.88
N GLU A 301 20.58 10.73 -4.02
CA GLU A 301 21.49 9.75 -4.63
C GLU A 301 22.84 10.36 -5.03
N LYS A 302 22.84 11.58 -5.57
CA LYS A 302 24.07 12.32 -5.90
C LYS A 302 24.87 12.68 -4.64
N ALA A 303 24.20 13.11 -3.59
CA ALA A 303 24.83 13.41 -2.31
C ALA A 303 25.48 12.16 -1.69
N GLU A 304 24.77 11.03 -1.69
CA GLU A 304 25.26 9.74 -1.21
C GLU A 304 26.43 9.20 -2.04
N ALA A 305 26.40 9.36 -3.37
CA ALA A 305 27.51 8.97 -4.24
C ALA A 305 28.77 9.80 -3.95
N THR A 306 28.59 11.12 -3.75
CA THR A 306 29.70 12.03 -3.40
C THR A 306 30.30 11.66 -2.04
N ALA A 307 29.46 11.43 -1.02
CA ALA A 307 29.91 11.03 0.31
C ALA A 307 30.66 9.68 0.31
N ARG A 308 30.19 8.70 -0.47
CA ARG A 308 30.89 7.41 -0.64
C ARG A 308 32.26 7.58 -1.29
N ALA A 309 32.36 8.37 -2.36
CA ALA A 309 33.62 8.63 -3.03
C ALA A 309 34.63 9.37 -2.11
N GLU A 310 34.16 10.31 -1.30
CA GLU A 310 35.00 10.97 -0.30
C GLU A 310 35.51 10.01 0.77
N GLU A 311 34.65 9.12 1.26
CA GLU A 311 35.03 8.12 2.28
C GLU A 311 36.02 7.09 1.71
N GLU A 312 35.79 6.57 0.50
CA GLU A 312 36.72 5.68 -0.19
C GLU A 312 38.09 6.34 -0.38
N ARG A 313 38.12 7.62 -0.74
CA ARG A 313 39.37 8.39 -0.84
C ARG A 313 40.07 8.50 0.51
N ARG A 314 39.35 8.82 1.60
CA ARG A 314 39.92 8.90 2.96
C ARG A 314 40.48 7.55 3.41
N GLN A 315 39.79 6.46 3.11
CA GLN A 315 40.24 5.11 3.44
C GLN A 315 41.48 4.71 2.64
N ALA A 316 41.55 5.06 1.35
CA ALA A 316 42.73 4.83 0.53
C ALA A 316 43.95 5.63 1.03
N GLU A 317 43.77 6.92 1.34
CA GLU A 317 44.84 7.77 1.90
C GLU A 317 45.33 7.24 3.27
N LEU A 318 44.42 6.74 4.12
CA LEU A 318 44.79 6.11 5.39
C LEU A 318 45.54 4.79 5.19
N ALA A 319 45.09 3.94 4.27
CA ALA A 319 45.73 2.67 3.95
C ALA A 319 47.15 2.88 3.41
N GLU A 320 47.34 3.85 2.51
CA GLU A 320 48.66 4.24 2.01
C GLU A 320 49.57 4.74 3.13
N ARG A 321 49.05 5.58 4.04
CA ARG A 321 49.82 6.05 5.21
C ARG A 321 50.24 4.92 6.14
N ILE A 322 49.36 3.93 6.36
CA ILE A 322 49.69 2.75 7.17
C ILE A 322 50.73 1.89 6.47
N ALA A 323 50.60 1.66 5.16
CA ALA A 323 51.57 0.91 4.36
C ALA A 323 52.95 1.57 4.40
N ARG A 324 53.01 2.90 4.24
CA ARG A 324 54.27 3.67 4.33
C ARG A 324 54.93 3.52 5.69
N LYS A 325 54.17 3.67 6.78
CA LYS A 325 54.69 3.48 8.15
C LYS A 325 55.18 2.06 8.42
N LYS A 326 54.49 1.04 7.89
CA LYS A 326 54.94 -0.35 7.99
C LYS A 326 56.24 -0.58 7.22
N ALA A 327 56.35 -0.04 6.00
CA ALA A 327 57.57 -0.12 5.20
C ALA A 327 58.76 0.60 5.87
N GLU A 328 58.53 1.81 6.41
CA GLU A 328 59.53 2.57 7.17
C GLU A 328 60.00 1.79 8.42
N LYS A 329 59.09 1.13 9.14
CA LYS A 329 59.43 0.29 10.30
C LYS A 329 60.23 -0.95 9.90
N ALA A 330 59.81 -1.67 8.86
CA ALA A 330 60.52 -2.84 8.35
C ALA A 330 61.93 -2.49 7.85
N ALA A 331 62.09 -1.34 7.18
CA ALA A 331 63.39 -0.84 6.74
C ALA A 331 64.33 -0.53 7.92
N LYS A 332 63.80 0.07 9.00
CA LYS A 332 64.57 0.32 10.24
C LYS A 332 64.97 -0.98 10.95
N GLU A 333 64.08 -1.95 11.03
CA GLU A 333 64.37 -3.27 11.62
C GLU A 333 65.43 -4.05 10.82
N ALA A 334 65.38 -3.98 9.48
CA ALA A 334 66.37 -4.57 8.59
C ALA A 334 67.76 -3.89 8.66
N ALA A 335 67.80 -2.57 8.89
CA ALA A 335 69.05 -1.83 9.10
C ALA A 335 69.70 -2.21 10.44
N ALA A 336 68.91 -2.33 11.53
CA ALA A 336 69.40 -2.74 12.84
C ALA A 336 69.94 -4.18 12.87
N THR A 337 69.39 -5.09 12.07
CA THR A 337 69.92 -6.46 11.94
C THR A 337 71.22 -6.54 11.14
N LYS A 338 71.46 -5.61 10.21
CA LYS A 338 72.76 -5.49 9.51
C LYS A 338 73.86 -4.94 10.41
N GLU A 339 73.57 -3.94 11.25
CA GLU A 339 74.54 -3.40 12.21
C GLU A 339 74.91 -4.42 13.30
N GLY A 340 73.95 -5.25 13.75
CA GLY A 340 74.24 -6.36 14.66
C GLY A 340 75.07 -7.50 14.06
N ALA A 341 74.98 -7.71 12.73
CA ALA A 341 75.77 -8.72 12.02
C ALA A 341 77.21 -8.27 11.71
N ASP A 342 77.44 -6.96 11.57
CA ASP A 342 78.79 -6.39 11.40
C ASP A 342 79.55 -6.32 12.74
N ALA A 343 78.86 -6.01 13.85
CA ALA A 343 79.44 -6.04 15.19
C ALA A 343 79.89 -7.46 15.63
N GLY A 344 79.25 -8.51 15.12
CA GLY A 344 79.64 -9.91 15.38
C GLY A 344 80.87 -10.40 14.59
N LYS A 345 81.39 -9.63 13.63
CA LYS A 345 82.60 -9.96 12.87
C LYS A 345 83.88 -9.30 13.40
N GLU A 346 83.77 -8.29 14.27
CA GLU A 346 84.95 -7.68 14.92
C GLU A 346 85.42 -8.42 16.17
N ASP A 347 84.60 -9.32 16.74
CA ASP A 347 84.92 -10.09 17.96
C ASP A 347 85.52 -11.49 17.69
N ALA A 348 85.92 -11.77 16.45
CA ALA A 348 86.49 -13.05 16.01
C ALA A 348 87.90 -12.91 15.40
N ARG A 349 88.78 -12.13 16.06
CA ARG A 349 90.21 -12.05 15.72
C ARG A 349 91.11 -12.26 16.93
#